data_AF-A0A960X6S2-F1
#
_entry.id   AF-A0A960X6S2-F1
#
_cell.length_a   1.000
_cell.length_b   1.000
_cell.length_c   1.000
_cell.angle_alpha   90.00
_cell.angle_beta   90.00
_cell.angle_gamma   90.00
#
_symmetry.space_group_name_H-M   'P 1'
#
loop_
_entity.id
_entity.type
_entity.pdbx_description
1 polymer ?
#
loop_
_entity_poly.entity_id
_entity_poly.type
_entity_poly.pdbx_seq_one_letter_code
_entity_poly.pdbx_strand_id
1 'polypeptide(L)'
;MHPLGLKDTVFTLSPEQKKRVATGYEEGRGISPFLSEKIYSIFIGSGGLYSTAKDMFTFLSFNIVKDMTSLNAILPIIQTSYHSFKEFDMGLGWKISSFPNRLKNFFHLSGTLFGFGMYMGMIPDQEIGVVVLMNNGDHDPEDLGKEILRILSTL
;
A
#
# COMPACT_ATOMS: atom_id res chain seq x y z
N MET A 1 -7.44 -12.54 -1.73
CA MET A 1 -6.28 -12.91 -0.88
C MET A 1 -5.73 -14.28 -1.26
N HIS A 2 -6.56 -15.34 -1.26
CA HIS A 2 -6.12 -16.69 -1.64
C HIS A 2 -5.44 -16.84 -3.02
N PRO A 3 -5.87 -16.19 -4.11
CA PRO A 3 -5.21 -16.34 -5.41
C PRO A 3 -3.76 -15.86 -5.44
N LEU A 4 -3.40 -14.95 -4.53
CA LEU A 4 -2.04 -14.42 -4.38
C LEU A 4 -1.32 -15.00 -3.14
N GLY A 5 -1.93 -15.95 -2.44
CA GLY A 5 -1.34 -16.57 -1.26
C GLY A 5 -1.06 -15.62 -0.09
N LEU A 6 -1.79 -14.52 0.03
CA LEU A 6 -1.63 -13.52 1.10
C LEU A 6 -2.22 -14.06 2.41
N LYS A 7 -1.39 -14.69 3.25
CA LYS A 7 -1.82 -15.45 4.44
C LYS A 7 -2.11 -14.57 5.66
N ASP A 8 -1.45 -13.43 5.73
CA ASP A 8 -1.49 -12.52 6.87
C ASP A 8 -2.11 -11.16 6.49
N THR A 9 -2.83 -11.15 5.37
CA THR A 9 -3.67 -10.04 4.95
C THR A 9 -5.11 -10.39 5.30
N VAL A 10 -5.77 -9.60 6.14
CA VAL A 10 -7.12 -9.89 6.67
C VAL A 10 -7.86 -8.63 7.10
N PHE A 11 -9.20 -8.67 7.13
CA PHE A 11 -10.03 -7.64 7.77
C PHE A 11 -10.31 -7.94 9.25
N THR A 12 -10.27 -9.21 9.64
CA THR A 12 -10.49 -9.66 11.02
C THR A 12 -9.32 -10.53 11.44
N LEU A 13 -8.63 -10.12 12.51
CA LEU A 13 -7.46 -10.83 13.03
C LEU A 13 -7.86 -12.13 13.71
N SER A 14 -7.14 -13.22 13.42
CA SER A 14 -7.21 -14.46 14.20
C SER A 14 -6.53 -14.30 15.57
N PRO A 15 -6.80 -15.18 16.55
CA PRO A 15 -6.11 -15.15 17.84
C PRO A 15 -4.59 -15.14 17.73
N GLU A 16 -4.03 -15.90 16.78
CA GLU A 16 -2.59 -15.93 16.51
C GLU A 16 -2.09 -14.60 15.96
N GLN A 17 -2.84 -13.97 15.05
CA GLN A 17 -2.46 -12.68 14.46
C GLN A 17 -2.53 -11.55 15.49
N LYS A 18 -3.51 -11.57 16.41
CA LYS A 18 -3.61 -10.60 17.51
C LYS A 18 -2.39 -10.60 18.44
N LYS A 19 -1.69 -11.73 18.57
CA LYS A 19 -0.46 -11.82 19.39
C LYS A 19 0.74 -11.10 18.77
N ARG A 20 0.70 -10.84 17.47
CA ARG A 20 1.84 -10.32 16.68
C ARG A 20 1.52 -9.05 15.90
N VAL A 21 0.33 -8.48 16.08
CA VAL A 21 0.01 -7.16 15.54
C VAL A 21 0.78 -6.11 16.34
N ALA A 22 1.43 -5.18 15.64
CA ALA A 22 2.14 -4.08 16.30
C ALA A 22 1.14 -3.15 17.01
N THR A 23 1.63 -2.37 17.96
CA THR A 23 0.90 -1.22 18.51
C THR A 23 1.22 0.01 17.66
N GLY A 24 0.20 0.76 17.25
CA GLY A 24 0.37 2.05 16.57
C GLY A 24 0.64 3.15 17.61
N TYR A 25 1.35 4.20 17.23
CA TYR A 25 1.71 5.28 18.13
C TYR A 25 1.37 6.64 17.50
N GLU A 26 0.88 7.57 18.31
CA GLU A 26 0.61 8.97 17.92
C GLU A 26 0.93 9.86 19.13
N GLU A 27 1.72 10.91 18.91
CA GLU A 27 2.24 11.81 19.95
C GLU A 27 2.89 11.03 21.12
N GLY A 28 3.62 9.96 20.81
CA GLY A 28 4.26 9.08 21.79
C GLY A 28 3.30 8.21 22.61
N ARG A 29 2.00 8.21 22.31
CA ARG A 29 0.98 7.40 22.99
C ARG A 29 0.62 6.17 22.17
N GLY A 30 0.56 5.01 22.82
CA GLY A 30 0.12 3.78 22.19
C GLY A 30 -1.37 3.79 21.90
N ILE A 31 -1.74 3.54 20.65
CA ILE A 31 -3.11 3.38 20.18
C ILE A 31 -3.39 1.89 19.98
N SER A 32 -4.51 1.42 20.53
CA SER A 32 -4.90 0.02 20.39
C SER A 32 -5.12 -0.35 18.92
N PRO A 33 -4.42 -1.37 18.39
CA PRO A 33 -4.59 -1.82 17.01
C PRO A 33 -5.94 -2.50 16.78
N PHE A 34 -6.75 -2.72 17.83
CA PHE A 34 -8.06 -3.37 17.77
C PHE A 34 -9.23 -2.37 17.69
N LEU A 35 -8.97 -1.06 17.58
CA LEU A 35 -10.05 -0.07 17.45
C LEU A 35 -10.89 -0.29 16.18
N SER A 36 -10.27 -0.74 15.09
CA SER A 36 -10.95 -1.16 13.86
C SER A 36 -11.79 -2.44 14.00
N GLU A 37 -11.55 -3.27 15.02
CA GLU A 37 -12.42 -4.43 15.28
C GLU A 37 -13.78 -4.00 15.84
N LYS A 38 -13.90 -2.78 16.39
CA LYS A 38 -15.12 -2.35 17.08
C LYS A 38 -16.12 -1.56 16.26
N ILE A 39 -15.82 -0.79 15.20
CA ILE A 39 -16.90 -0.05 14.49
C ILE A 39 -16.62 0.30 13.00
N TYR A 40 -17.71 0.23 12.22
CA TYR A 40 -18.08 0.75 10.89
C TYR A 40 -17.66 -0.05 9.65
N SER A 41 -18.70 -0.55 8.94
CA SER A 41 -18.61 -1.21 7.62
C SER A 41 -17.81 -0.41 6.59
N ILE A 42 -17.71 0.91 6.75
CA ILE A 42 -16.99 1.81 5.86
C ILE A 42 -15.49 1.49 5.80
N PHE A 43 -14.89 1.03 6.91
CA PHE A 43 -13.45 0.78 6.97
C PHE A 43 -13.02 -0.42 6.12
N ILE A 44 -13.93 -1.38 5.88
CA ILE A 44 -13.64 -2.52 5.00
C ILE A 44 -13.27 -2.03 3.60
N GLY A 45 -13.83 -0.91 3.15
CA GLY A 45 -13.52 -0.30 1.85
C GLY A 45 -12.45 0.79 1.89
N SER A 46 -12.11 1.37 3.05
CA SER A 46 -11.31 2.61 3.11
C SER A 46 -9.97 2.51 3.85
N GLY A 47 -9.66 1.41 4.54
CA GLY A 47 -8.36 1.27 5.22
C GLY A 47 -8.25 0.22 6.33
N GLY A 48 -9.30 -0.57 6.60
CA GLY A 48 -9.34 -1.54 7.69
C GLY A 48 -8.62 -2.86 7.43
N LEU A 49 -7.73 -2.92 6.43
CA LEU A 49 -7.00 -4.13 6.09
C LEU A 49 -5.72 -4.22 6.92
N TYR A 50 -5.53 -5.33 7.63
CA TYR A 50 -4.25 -5.68 8.24
C TYR A 50 -3.41 -6.46 7.23
N SER A 51 -2.10 -6.26 7.25
CA SER A 51 -1.17 -7.04 6.44
C SER A 51 0.23 -7.10 7.08
N THR A 52 1.17 -7.72 6.37
CA THR A 52 2.60 -7.73 6.70
C THR A 52 3.39 -7.19 5.52
N ALA A 53 4.63 -6.74 5.77
CA ALA A 53 5.53 -6.32 4.70
C ALA A 53 5.74 -7.43 3.65
N LYS A 54 5.81 -8.69 4.09
CA LYS A 54 5.95 -9.85 3.21
C LYS A 54 4.76 -10.01 2.26
N ASP A 55 3.54 -9.96 2.77
CA ASP A 55 2.33 -10.07 1.95
C ASP A 55 2.16 -8.88 1.02
N MET A 56 2.46 -7.66 1.50
CA MET A 56 2.40 -6.46 0.68
C MET A 56 3.45 -6.47 -0.44
N PHE A 57 4.63 -7.04 -0.19
CA PHE A 57 5.63 -7.24 -1.23
C PHE A 57 5.16 -8.26 -2.29
N THR A 58 4.50 -9.36 -1.88
CA THR A 58 3.88 -10.31 -2.82
C THR A 58 2.81 -9.64 -3.67
N PHE A 59 1.94 -8.83 -3.05
CA PHE A 59 0.91 -8.07 -3.78
C PHE A 59 1.52 -7.06 -4.75
N LEU A 60 2.58 -6.35 -4.34
CA LEU A 60 3.28 -5.39 -5.18
C LEU A 60 3.97 -6.08 -6.37
N SER A 61 4.62 -7.22 -6.14
CA SER A 61 5.27 -8.03 -7.17
C SER A 61 4.27 -8.46 -8.26
N PHE A 62 3.07 -8.90 -7.86
CA PHE A 62 1.99 -9.23 -8.77
C PHE A 62 1.60 -8.04 -9.67
N ASN A 63 1.56 -6.82 -9.13
CA ASN A 63 1.23 -5.62 -9.90
C ASN A 63 2.33 -5.18 -10.87
N ILE A 64 3.58 -5.63 -10.68
CA ILE A 64 4.74 -5.27 -11.51
C ILE A 64 5.00 -6.32 -12.59
N VAL A 65 5.35 -7.54 -12.18
CA VAL A 65 5.90 -8.59 -13.08
C VAL A 65 4.78 -9.33 -13.81
N LYS A 66 3.51 -9.14 -13.38
CA LYS A 66 2.33 -9.81 -13.94
C LYS A 66 2.50 -11.34 -13.91
N ASP A 67 2.81 -11.90 -12.74
CA ASP A 67 2.86 -13.35 -12.52
C ASP A 67 1.62 -14.03 -13.12
N MET A 68 1.74 -15.19 -13.77
CA MET A 68 0.62 -15.90 -14.42
C MET A 68 -0.41 -16.43 -13.41
N THR A 69 -1.18 -15.53 -12.82
CA THR A 69 -2.38 -15.85 -12.03
C THR A 69 -3.62 -15.55 -12.87
N SER A 70 -4.76 -16.11 -12.47
CA SER A 70 -6.07 -15.77 -13.08
C SER A 70 -6.44 -14.30 -12.93
N LEU A 71 -5.68 -13.52 -12.15
CA LEU A 71 -5.92 -12.09 -11.91
C LEU A 71 -5.20 -11.17 -12.92
N ASN A 72 -4.38 -11.68 -13.83
CA ASN A 72 -3.65 -10.79 -14.77
C ASN A 72 -4.57 -9.93 -15.64
N ALA A 73 -5.77 -10.44 -15.94
CA ALA A 73 -6.77 -9.71 -16.72
C ALA A 73 -7.24 -8.41 -16.05
N ILE A 74 -7.12 -8.27 -14.72
CA ILE A 74 -7.54 -7.06 -14.01
C ILE A 74 -6.45 -5.98 -13.95
N LEU A 75 -5.17 -6.33 -14.18
CA LEU A 75 -4.06 -5.37 -14.06
C LEU A 75 -4.21 -4.17 -15.02
N PRO A 76 -4.57 -4.34 -16.31
CA PRO A 76 -4.81 -3.20 -17.19
C PRO A 76 -5.94 -2.30 -16.69
N ILE A 77 -6.97 -2.88 -16.08
CA ILE A 77 -8.13 -2.13 -15.56
C ILE A 77 -7.69 -1.28 -14.37
N ILE A 78 -7.03 -1.86 -13.37
CA ILE A 78 -6.69 -1.12 -12.15
C ILE A 78 -5.56 -0.10 -12.36
N GLN A 79 -4.71 -0.29 -13.37
CA GLN A 79 -3.59 0.59 -13.71
C GLN A 79 -3.92 1.60 -14.83
N THR A 80 -5.18 1.65 -15.30
CA THR A 80 -5.62 2.67 -16.25
C THR A 80 -5.93 3.98 -15.52
N SER A 81 -5.52 5.12 -16.09
CA SER A 81 -5.97 6.45 -15.64
C SER A 81 -7.42 6.67 -16.05
N TYR A 82 -8.27 6.99 -15.08
CA TYR A 82 -9.70 7.30 -15.29
C TYR A 82 -10.03 8.77 -15.07
N HIS A 83 -9.19 9.49 -14.33
CA HIS A 83 -9.39 10.91 -14.06
C HIS A 83 -8.06 11.62 -13.81
N SER A 84 -7.88 12.81 -14.37
CA SER A 84 -6.69 13.62 -14.17
C SER A 84 -6.96 14.75 -13.18
N PHE A 85 -6.15 14.81 -12.12
CA PHE A 85 -6.04 15.96 -11.23
C PHE A 85 -4.82 16.80 -11.64
N LYS A 86 -4.65 17.96 -10.98
CA LYS A 86 -3.53 18.86 -11.29
C LYS A 86 -2.16 18.23 -10.99
N GLU A 87 -2.06 17.42 -9.94
CA GLU A 87 -0.80 16.84 -9.47
C GLU A 87 -0.61 15.36 -9.83
N PHE A 88 -1.68 14.64 -10.17
CA PHE A 88 -1.64 13.20 -10.46
C PHE A 88 -2.87 12.73 -11.24
N ASP A 89 -2.74 11.59 -11.88
CA ASP A 89 -3.83 10.83 -12.50
C ASP A 89 -4.35 9.77 -11.53
N MET A 90 -5.64 9.49 -11.53
CA MET A 90 -6.27 8.49 -10.66
C MET A 90 -6.67 7.26 -11.45
N GLY A 91 -6.10 6.12 -11.06
CA GLY A 91 -6.56 4.78 -11.44
C GLY A 91 -7.49 4.17 -10.39
N LEU A 92 -7.71 2.85 -10.45
CA LEU A 92 -8.51 2.18 -9.41
C LEU A 92 -7.61 1.80 -8.23
N GLY A 93 -7.62 2.67 -7.21
CA GLY A 93 -6.83 2.48 -5.99
C GLY A 93 -5.37 2.95 -6.10
N TRP A 94 -4.97 3.55 -7.23
CA TRP A 94 -3.63 4.04 -7.47
C TRP A 94 -3.65 5.51 -7.89
N LYS A 95 -2.82 6.33 -7.25
CA LYS A 95 -2.36 7.60 -7.83
C LYS A 95 -1.27 7.28 -8.85
N ILE A 96 -1.29 7.94 -10.00
CA ILE A 96 -0.36 7.79 -11.09
C ILE A 96 0.32 9.16 -11.26
N SER A 97 1.62 9.21 -11.00
CA SER A 97 2.39 10.45 -10.97
C SER A 97 3.66 10.31 -11.81
N SER A 98 4.29 11.43 -12.12
CA SER A 98 5.60 11.47 -12.77
C SER A 98 6.59 12.23 -11.92
N PHE A 99 7.85 11.80 -11.93
CA PHE A 99 8.92 12.60 -11.36
C PHE A 99 9.27 13.75 -12.31
N PRO A 100 9.66 14.94 -11.81
CA PRO A 100 10.14 16.02 -12.66
C PRO A 100 11.23 15.52 -13.62
N ASN A 101 11.10 15.87 -14.90
CA ASN A 101 12.02 15.47 -15.97
C ASN A 101 12.13 13.95 -16.23
N ARG A 102 11.13 13.15 -15.85
CA ARG A 102 11.09 11.72 -16.17
C ARG A 102 9.92 11.36 -17.09
N LEU A 103 10.21 10.47 -18.03
CA LEU A 103 9.24 9.97 -19.01
C LEU A 103 8.34 8.86 -18.46
N LYS A 104 8.71 8.25 -17.33
CA LYS A 104 7.99 7.10 -16.77
C LYS A 104 7.13 7.51 -15.58
N ASN A 105 5.88 7.07 -15.61
CA ASN A 105 4.96 7.22 -14.50
C ASN A 105 5.28 6.19 -13.40
N PHE A 106 5.01 6.58 -12.17
CA PHE A 106 4.98 5.67 -11.03
C PHE A 106 3.56 5.62 -10.45
N PHE A 107 3.20 4.45 -9.93
CA PHE A 107 1.93 4.20 -9.27
C PHE A 107 2.17 4.19 -7.78
N HIS A 108 1.33 4.86 -7.01
CA HIS A 108 1.47 4.90 -5.57
C HIS A 108 0.16 5.08 -4.83
N LEU A 109 0.16 4.67 -3.58
CA LEU A 109 -0.90 4.92 -2.62
C LEU A 109 -0.27 5.05 -1.23
N SER A 110 -0.94 5.81 -0.37
CA SER A 110 -0.53 6.07 1.00
C SER A 110 -1.77 6.09 1.88
N GLY A 111 -1.58 5.86 3.17
CA GLY A 111 -2.68 5.92 4.13
C GLY A 111 -2.19 5.91 5.56
N THR A 112 -3.01 6.48 6.44
CA THR A 112 -2.77 6.51 7.88
C THR A 112 -4.02 6.08 8.61
N LEU A 113 -3.86 5.27 9.66
CA LEU A 113 -4.98 4.84 10.49
C LEU A 113 -4.47 4.45 11.88
N PHE A 114 -5.06 5.01 12.95
CA PHE A 114 -4.80 4.62 14.35
C PHE A 114 -3.31 4.51 14.73
N GLY A 115 -2.50 5.52 14.39
CA GLY A 115 -1.07 5.54 14.70
C GLY A 115 -0.21 4.66 13.77
N PHE A 116 -0.77 4.19 12.66
CA PHE A 116 -0.03 3.54 11.58
C PHE A 116 0.02 4.43 10.35
N GLY A 117 1.12 4.31 9.61
CA GLY A 117 1.31 4.88 8.29
C GLY A 117 1.75 3.80 7.30
N MET A 118 1.27 3.88 6.06
CA MET A 118 1.72 3.02 4.98
C MET A 118 1.95 3.82 3.69
N TYR A 119 2.92 3.36 2.91
CA TYR A 119 3.12 3.75 1.53
C TYR A 119 3.42 2.51 0.69
N MET A 120 2.89 2.48 -0.52
CA MET A 120 3.25 1.51 -1.55
C MET A 120 3.44 2.25 -2.86
N GLY A 121 4.55 1.98 -3.54
CA GLY A 121 4.90 2.61 -4.81
C GLY A 121 5.58 1.65 -5.77
N MET A 122 5.35 1.82 -7.08
CA MET A 122 5.98 1.01 -8.12
C MET A 122 6.24 1.77 -9.41
N ILE A 123 7.27 1.33 -10.13
CA ILE A 123 7.56 1.68 -11.53
C ILE A 123 7.59 0.36 -12.32
N PRO A 124 6.44 -0.08 -12.89
CA PRO A 124 6.34 -1.38 -13.53
C PRO A 124 7.38 -1.61 -14.63
N ASP A 125 7.62 -0.60 -15.48
CA ASP A 125 8.58 -0.70 -16.59
C ASP A 125 10.06 -0.78 -16.16
N GLN A 126 10.35 -0.66 -14.88
CA GLN A 126 11.70 -0.82 -14.32
C GLN A 126 11.77 -1.98 -13.32
N GLU A 127 10.66 -2.69 -13.11
CA GLU A 127 10.53 -3.73 -12.09
C GLU A 127 10.89 -3.27 -10.67
N ILE A 128 10.66 -1.99 -10.37
CA ILE A 128 10.95 -1.40 -9.06
C ILE A 128 9.66 -1.29 -8.25
N GLY A 129 9.72 -1.76 -7.00
CA GLY A 129 8.64 -1.62 -6.02
C GLY A 129 9.16 -1.26 -4.64
N VAL A 130 8.43 -0.42 -3.92
CA VAL A 130 8.71 0.01 -2.54
C VAL A 130 7.45 -0.17 -1.69
N VAL A 131 7.62 -0.78 -0.51
CA VAL A 131 6.60 -0.84 0.54
C VAL A 131 7.20 -0.28 1.82
N VAL A 132 6.51 0.66 2.44
CA VAL A 132 6.86 1.23 3.75
C VAL A 132 5.67 1.02 4.68
N LEU A 133 5.90 0.38 5.82
CA LEU A 133 4.92 0.22 6.90
C LEU A 133 5.50 0.80 8.18
N MET A 134 4.76 1.70 8.82
CA MET A 134 5.17 2.41 10.02
C MET A 134 4.08 2.24 11.09
N ASN A 135 4.51 2.07 12.33
CA ASN A 135 3.63 2.08 13.49
C ASN A 135 3.78 3.39 14.30
N ASN A 136 4.20 4.45 13.65
CA ASN A 136 4.21 5.81 14.19
C ASN A 136 3.46 6.71 13.21
N GLY A 137 2.33 7.25 13.65
CA GLY A 137 1.44 8.13 12.89
C GLY A 137 1.93 9.58 12.82
N ASP A 138 2.97 9.95 13.57
CA ASP A 138 3.53 11.31 13.58
C ASP A 138 4.39 11.64 12.35
N HIS A 139 4.53 10.68 11.43
CA HIS A 139 5.38 10.80 10.25
C HIS A 139 4.63 10.38 8.99
N ASP A 140 4.85 11.12 7.90
CA ASP A 140 4.27 10.80 6.60
C ASP A 140 5.10 9.72 5.89
N PRO A 141 4.55 8.52 5.64
CA PRO A 141 5.24 7.47 4.90
C PRO A 141 5.39 7.80 3.40
N GLU A 142 4.60 8.71 2.84
CA GLU A 142 4.56 9.00 1.41
C GLU A 142 5.86 9.65 0.92
N ASP A 143 6.38 10.63 1.65
CA ASP A 143 7.63 11.32 1.28
C ASP A 143 8.83 10.38 1.32
N LEU A 144 8.96 9.60 2.40
CA LEU A 144 10.01 8.59 2.53
C LEU A 144 9.94 7.56 1.40
N GLY A 145 8.74 7.04 1.13
CA GLY A 145 8.50 6.04 0.11
C GLY A 145 8.82 6.54 -1.31
N LYS A 146 8.37 7.76 -1.64
CA LYS A 146 8.67 8.39 -2.94
C LYS A 146 10.16 8.65 -3.10
N GLU A 147 10.86 9.07 -2.05
CA GLU A 147 12.29 9.34 -2.12
C GLU A 147 13.11 8.06 -2.36
N ILE A 148 12.77 6.96 -1.66
CA ILE A 148 13.38 5.65 -1.91
C ILE A 148 13.11 5.22 -3.37
N LEU A 149 11.86 5.33 -3.83
CA LEU A 149 11.49 4.96 -5.20
C LEU A 149 12.25 5.81 -6.24
N ARG A 150 12.41 7.10 -5.98
CA ARG A 150 13.17 8.03 -6.81
C ARG A 150 14.63 7.60 -6.91
N ILE A 151 15.28 7.31 -5.78
CA ILE A 151 16.69 6.87 -5.74
C ILE A 151 16.86 5.55 -6.50
N LEU A 152 16.02 4.55 -6.24
CA LEU A 152 16.12 3.25 -6.92
C LEU A 152 15.95 3.37 -8.43
N SER A 153 15.11 4.30 -8.89
CA SER A 153 14.89 4.54 -10.33
C SER A 153 16.06 5.23 -11.04
N THR A 154 17.10 5.66 -10.31
CA THR A 154 18.32 6.30 -10.85
C THR A 154 19.51 5.35 -10.97
N LEU A 155 19.41 4.16 -10.38
CA LEU A 155 20.41 3.10 -10.47
C LEU A 155 20.34 2.39 -11.82
#